data_AF-A0A9D7MXD9-F1
#
_entry.id   AF-A0A9D7MXD9-F1
#
_cell.length_a   1.000
_cell.length_b   1.000
_cell.length_c   1.000
_cell.angle_alpha   90.00
_cell.angle_beta   90.00
_cell.angle_gamma   90.00
#
_symmetry.space_group_name_H-M   'P 1'
#
loop_
_entity.id
_entity.type
_entity.pdbx_description
1 polymer ?
#
loop_
_entity_poly.entity_id
_entity_poly.type
_entity_poly.pdbx_seq_one_letter_code
_entity_poly.pdbx_strand_id
1 'polypeptide(L)'
;MHDVGQQFSRTFVAAQLSAAGSAPMDRIPGGQWRDTMTERCAWARKHLGEALDAVGGIGSPGGCAVWHIAGLGQSVREWSVMAGWNGRTLNQYEAKGILVGALGVLAGHYGYGTR
;
A
#
# COMPACT_ATOMS: atom_id res chain seq x y z
N MET A 1 5.20 -14.06 -5.39
CA MET A 1 5.77 -12.69 -5.28
C MET A 1 4.96 -11.69 -6.10
N HIS A 2 4.70 -11.92 -7.39
CA HIS A 2 3.88 -11.02 -8.21
C HIS A 2 2.48 -10.79 -7.61
N ASP A 3 1.82 -11.86 -7.15
CA ASP A 3 0.47 -11.78 -6.58
C ASP A 3 0.41 -10.98 -5.26
N VAL A 4 1.48 -11.04 -4.47
CA VAL A 4 1.62 -10.30 -3.20
C VAL A 4 1.66 -8.79 -3.46
N GLY A 5 2.48 -8.37 -4.45
CA GLY A 5 2.55 -6.97 -4.86
C GLY A 5 1.22 -6.47 -5.45
N GLN A 6 0.54 -7.29 -6.25
CA GLN A 6 -0.78 -6.98 -6.80
C GLN A 6 -1.83 -6.83 -5.70
N GLN A 7 -1.84 -7.70 -4.69
CA GLN A 7 -2.76 -7.57 -3.56
C GLN A 7 -2.50 -6.30 -2.75
N PHE A 8 -1.24 -6.00 -2.43
CA PHE A 8 -0.90 -4.73 -1.77
C PHE A 8 -1.38 -3.53 -2.60
N SER A 9 -1.12 -3.54 -3.91
CA SER A 9 -1.53 -2.46 -4.83
C SER A 9 -3.05 -2.25 -4.86
N ARG A 10 -3.83 -3.34 -4.89
CA ARG A 10 -5.30 -3.26 -4.82
C ARG A 10 -5.78 -2.67 -3.50
N THR A 11 -5.22 -3.10 -2.37
CA THR A 11 -5.53 -2.56 -1.05
C THR A 11 -5.14 -1.08 -0.95
N PHE A 12 -3.99 -0.71 -1.51
CA PHE A 12 -3.51 0.66 -1.57
C PHE A 12 -4.46 1.57 -2.36
N VAL A 13 -4.85 1.17 -3.58
CA VAL A 13 -5.82 1.92 -4.39
C VAL A 13 -7.16 2.04 -3.64
N ALA A 14 -7.66 0.96 -3.06
CA ALA A 14 -8.91 0.99 -2.28
C ALA A 14 -8.83 1.90 -1.03
N ALA A 15 -7.67 1.97 -0.37
CA ALA A 15 -7.45 2.85 0.77
C ALA A 15 -7.40 4.34 0.37
N GLN A 16 -6.90 4.62 -0.85
CA GLN A 16 -6.77 5.97 -1.43
C GLN A 16 -8.05 6.45 -2.11
N LEU A 17 -8.95 5.54 -2.52
CA LEU A 17 -10.30 5.84 -2.96
C LEU A 17 -11.11 6.36 -1.76
N SER A 18 -10.86 7.58 -1.28
CA SER A 18 -11.78 8.22 -0.35
C SER A 18 -13.02 8.68 -1.11
N ALA A 19 -14.19 8.61 -0.46
CA ALA A 19 -15.25 9.57 -0.70
C ALA A 19 -14.68 10.95 -0.34
N ALA A 20 -14.01 11.61 -1.29
CA ALA A 20 -13.57 12.98 -1.13
C ALA A 20 -14.81 13.83 -0.82
N GLY A 21 -14.72 14.65 0.23
CA GLY A 21 -15.86 15.30 0.89
C GLY A 21 -16.90 15.94 -0.02
N SER A 22 -18.12 15.41 0.03
CA SER A 22 -19.33 16.17 -0.25
C SER A 22 -20.43 15.80 0.74
N ALA A 23 -20.45 16.51 1.86
CA ALA A 23 -21.70 17.06 2.37
C ALA A 23 -21.56 18.58 2.21
N PRO A 24 -22.54 19.31 1.66
CA PRO A 24 -23.97 19.07 1.85
C PRO A 24 -24.76 19.05 0.54
N MET A 25 -25.69 18.12 0.38
CA MET A 25 -26.89 18.44 -0.39
C MET A 25 -28.06 17.82 0.33
N ASP A 26 -29.04 18.69 0.53
CA ASP A 26 -30.41 18.48 0.91
C ASP A 26 -30.90 17.02 0.80
N ARG A 27 -31.63 16.61 1.84
CA ARG A 27 -32.26 15.30 2.02
C ARG A 27 -32.74 14.71 0.69
N ILE A 28 -31.99 13.75 0.13
CA ILE A 28 -32.53 12.78 -0.83
C ILE A 28 -32.88 11.53 -0.02
N PRO A 29 -34.17 11.23 0.19
CA PRO A 29 -34.56 10.00 0.85
C PRO A 29 -34.38 8.84 -0.13
N GLY A 30 -33.47 7.91 0.18
CA GLY A 30 -33.48 6.56 -0.42
C GLY A 30 -32.22 6.05 -1.12
N GLY A 31 -31.02 6.15 -0.54
CA GLY A 31 -29.81 5.54 -1.13
C GLY A 31 -28.88 4.87 -0.12
N GLN A 32 -29.01 3.55 0.07
CA GLN A 32 -28.13 2.70 0.91
C GLN A 32 -26.68 2.55 0.37
N TRP A 33 -26.30 3.29 -0.67
CA TRP A 33 -25.03 3.10 -1.38
C TRP A 33 -23.81 3.76 -0.70
N ARG A 34 -24.02 4.78 0.15
CA ARG A 34 -22.92 5.60 0.71
C ARG A 34 -22.20 4.94 1.90
N ASP A 35 -22.89 4.06 2.62
CA ASP A 35 -22.37 3.45 3.85
C ASP A 35 -21.34 2.34 3.52
N THR A 36 -21.70 1.45 2.58
CA THR A 36 -20.85 0.32 2.17
C THR A 36 -19.57 0.75 1.44
N MET A 37 -19.55 1.93 0.79
CA MET A 37 -18.33 2.44 0.16
C MET A 37 -17.36 3.00 1.22
N THR A 38 -17.88 3.74 2.19
CA THR A 38 -17.08 4.30 3.28
C THR A 38 -16.48 3.20 4.15
N GLU A 39 -17.27 2.16 4.46
CA GLU A 39 -16.83 0.98 5.22
C GLU A 39 -15.71 0.22 4.48
N ARG A 40 -15.84 0.00 3.18
CA ARG A 40 -14.80 -0.64 2.35
C ARG A 40 -13.48 0.15 2.37
N CYS A 41 -13.54 1.48 2.30
CA CYS A 41 -12.34 2.32 2.35
C CYS A 41 -11.69 2.30 3.75
N ALA A 42 -12.48 2.33 4.82
CA ALA A 42 -11.99 2.22 6.18
C ALA A 42 -11.30 0.86 6.41
N TRP A 43 -11.91 -0.22 5.94
CA TRP A 43 -11.34 -1.56 5.98
C TRP A 43 -10.03 -1.64 5.19
N ALA A 44 -10.00 -1.08 3.97
CA ALA A 44 -8.79 -1.03 3.15
C ALA A 44 -7.64 -0.25 3.81
N ARG A 45 -7.92 0.88 4.47
CA ARG A 45 -6.91 1.64 5.24
C ARG A 45 -6.37 0.85 6.42
N LYS A 46 -7.23 0.15 7.14
CA LYS A 46 -6.81 -0.74 8.23
C LYS A 46 -5.85 -1.82 7.70
N HIS A 47 -6.22 -2.50 6.63
CA HIS A 47 -5.38 -3.56 6.03
C HIS A 47 -4.09 -3.01 5.42
N LEU A 48 -4.12 -1.80 4.85
CA LEU A 48 -2.91 -1.11 4.40
C LEU A 48 -1.98 -0.80 5.58
N GLY A 49 -2.54 -0.32 6.70
CA GLY A 49 -1.80 -0.07 7.94
C GLY A 49 -1.14 -1.35 8.46
N GLU A 50 -1.90 -2.42 8.61
CA GLU A 50 -1.39 -3.73 9.06
C GLU A 50 -0.30 -4.29 8.15
N ALA A 51 -0.46 -4.15 6.83
CA ALA A 51 0.55 -4.57 5.86
C ALA A 51 1.83 -3.73 5.94
N LEU A 52 1.71 -2.41 6.15
CA LEU A 52 2.85 -1.53 6.36
C LEU A 52 3.55 -1.83 7.69
N ASP A 53 2.80 -2.04 8.76
CA ASP A 53 3.33 -2.39 10.08
C ASP A 53 4.08 -3.73 10.03
N ALA A 54 3.57 -4.71 9.28
CA ALA A 54 4.23 -6.00 9.09
C ALA A 54 5.64 -5.86 8.48
N VAL A 55 5.85 -4.90 7.56
CA VAL A 55 7.17 -4.62 6.96
C VAL A 55 8.01 -3.61 7.73
N GLY A 56 7.59 -3.23 8.95
CA GLY A 56 8.31 -2.31 9.84
C GLY A 56 7.82 -0.85 9.81
N GLY A 57 6.66 -0.60 9.20
CA GLY A 57 6.03 0.72 9.08
C GLY A 57 6.57 1.55 7.90
N ILE A 58 5.88 2.64 7.56
CA ILE A 58 6.21 3.49 6.39
C ILE A 58 7.60 4.14 6.45
N GLY A 59 8.13 4.38 7.64
CA GLY A 59 9.47 4.93 7.85
C GLY A 59 10.62 3.92 7.69
N SER A 60 10.30 2.61 7.64
CA SER A 60 11.30 1.57 7.40
C SER A 60 11.69 1.52 5.92
N PRO A 61 12.87 0.97 5.59
CA PRO A 61 13.28 0.80 4.18
C PRO A 61 12.29 -0.10 3.42
N GLY A 62 11.76 -1.15 4.07
CA GLY A 62 10.79 -2.06 3.46
C GLY A 62 9.42 -1.41 3.21
N GLY A 63 8.87 -0.72 4.21
CA GLY A 63 7.60 -0.01 4.08
C GLY A 63 7.65 1.12 3.06
N CYS A 64 8.74 1.90 3.04
CA CYS A 64 8.98 2.93 2.03
C CYS A 64 9.05 2.32 0.62
N ALA A 65 9.83 1.24 0.43
CA ALA A 65 9.95 0.57 -0.86
C ALA A 65 8.59 0.07 -1.39
N VAL A 66 7.81 -0.62 -0.55
CA VAL A 66 6.51 -1.17 -0.96
C VAL A 66 5.51 -0.04 -1.24
N TRP A 67 5.50 1.03 -0.44
CA TRP A 67 4.65 2.19 -0.68
C TRP A 67 4.89 2.80 -2.06
N HIS A 68 6.14 3.10 -2.41
CA HIS A 68 6.50 3.73 -3.68
C HIS A 68 6.36 2.78 -4.88
N ILE A 69 6.79 1.52 -4.74
CA ILE A 69 6.87 0.60 -5.88
C ILE A 69 5.55 -0.13 -6.08
N ALA A 70 5.00 -0.77 -5.05
CA ALA A 70 3.77 -1.53 -5.16
C ALA A 70 2.52 -0.65 -5.03
N GLY A 71 2.57 0.40 -4.20
CA GLY A 71 1.47 1.36 -4.03
C GLY A 71 1.38 2.38 -5.16
N LEU A 72 2.43 3.17 -5.37
CA LEU A 72 2.46 4.24 -6.38
C LEU A 72 2.86 3.77 -7.80
N GLY A 73 3.28 2.51 -7.96
CA GLY A 73 3.64 1.94 -9.27
C GLY A 73 4.99 2.42 -9.82
N GLN A 74 5.85 3.02 -8.99
CA GLN A 74 7.18 3.43 -9.44
C GLN A 74 8.07 2.23 -9.71
N SER A 75 9.00 2.33 -10.65
CA SER A 75 10.03 1.32 -10.83
C SER A 75 11.06 1.36 -9.69
N VAL A 76 11.70 0.21 -9.42
CA VAL A 76 12.80 0.12 -8.44
C VAL A 76 13.90 1.15 -8.73
N ARG A 77 14.18 1.39 -10.02
CA ARG A 77 15.19 2.35 -10.48
C ARG A 77 14.79 3.79 -10.17
N GLU A 78 13.55 4.17 -10.46
CA GLU A 78 13.06 5.51 -10.17
C GLU A 78 13.04 5.78 -8.67
N TRP A 79 12.55 4.83 -7.88
CA TRP A 79 12.57 4.94 -6.42
C TRP A 79 13.99 5.08 -5.89
N SER A 80 14.93 4.23 -6.32
CA SER A 80 16.31 4.23 -5.79
C SER A 80 17.07 5.54 -6.05
N VAL A 81 16.72 6.27 -7.11
CA VAL A 81 17.38 7.53 -7.49
C VAL A 81 16.65 8.76 -6.94
N MET A 82 15.32 8.78 -6.89
CA MET A 82 14.55 9.98 -6.55
C MET A 82 14.17 10.09 -5.08
N ALA A 83 13.88 8.96 -4.43
CA ALA A 83 13.35 8.96 -3.05
C ALA A 83 14.25 8.13 -2.11
N GLY A 84 14.71 6.99 -2.61
CA GLY A 84 15.42 5.95 -1.87
C GLY A 84 14.81 5.74 -0.49
N TRP A 85 15.66 5.61 0.53
CA TRP A 85 15.22 5.59 1.92
C TRP A 85 15.84 6.76 2.67
N ASN A 86 15.00 7.50 3.41
CA ASN A 86 15.41 8.69 4.17
C ASN A 86 16.07 9.79 3.31
N GLY A 87 15.62 9.97 2.07
CA GLY A 87 16.15 10.96 1.13
C GLY A 87 17.54 10.64 0.57
N ARG A 88 18.06 9.45 0.85
CA ARG A 88 19.36 8.98 0.32
C ARG A 88 19.15 8.13 -0.91
N THR A 89 19.96 8.34 -1.94
CA THR A 89 20.01 7.43 -3.08
C THR A 89 20.49 6.05 -2.63
N LEU A 90 19.92 5.02 -3.24
CA LEU A 90 20.28 3.62 -2.99
C LEU A 90 20.85 3.03 -4.28
N ASN A 91 21.84 2.14 -4.16
CA ASN A 91 22.22 1.34 -5.31
C ASN A 91 21.05 0.43 -5.73
N GLN A 92 20.94 0.13 -7.01
CA GLN A 92 19.83 -0.67 -7.55
C GLN A 92 19.78 -2.08 -6.93
N TYR A 93 20.93 -2.68 -6.58
CA TYR A 93 20.98 -3.98 -5.92
C TYR A 93 20.44 -3.93 -4.49
N GLU A 94 20.80 -2.90 -3.72
CA GLU A 94 20.28 -2.69 -2.37
C GLU A 94 18.78 -2.44 -2.40
N ALA A 95 18.32 -1.59 -3.33
CA ALA A 95 16.91 -1.30 -3.53
C ALA A 95 16.09 -2.57 -3.88
N LYS A 96 16.62 -3.41 -4.78
CA LYS A 96 16.01 -4.71 -5.11
C LYS A 96 15.98 -5.64 -3.90
N GLY A 97 17.06 -5.72 -3.13
CA GLY A 97 17.14 -6.55 -1.93
C GLY A 97 16.12 -6.15 -0.87
N ILE A 98 16.00 -4.84 -0.60
CA ILE A 98 15.00 -4.28 0.31
C ILE A 98 13.59 -4.65 -0.15
N LEU A 99 13.27 -4.44 -1.43
CA LEU A 99 11.95 -4.77 -1.97
C LEU A 99 11.64 -6.26 -1.86
N VAL A 100 12.58 -7.14 -2.24
CA VAL A 100 12.39 -8.59 -2.16
C VAL A 100 12.18 -9.04 -0.72
N GLY A 101 12.96 -8.51 0.23
CA GLY A 101 12.78 -8.78 1.66
C GLY A 101 11.40 -8.36 2.15
N ALA A 102 10.97 -7.13 1.83
CA ALA A 102 9.66 -6.62 2.21
C ALA A 102 8.51 -7.42 1.60
N LEU A 103 8.62 -7.82 0.32
CA LEU A 103 7.63 -8.68 -0.33
C LEU A 103 7.58 -10.08 0.28
N GLY A 104 8.71 -10.61 0.76
CA GLY A 104 8.74 -11.88 1.50
C GLY A 104 7.98 -11.80 2.82
N VAL A 105 8.16 -10.70 3.57
CA VAL A 105 7.41 -10.44 4.81
C VAL A 105 5.91 -10.29 4.53
N LEU A 106 5.53 -9.54 3.49
CA LEU A 106 4.13 -9.42 3.06
C LEU A 106 3.53 -10.75 2.62
N ALA A 107 4.32 -11.60 1.95
CA ALA A 107 3.87 -12.93 1.57
C ALA A 107 3.51 -13.75 2.81
N GLY A 108 4.32 -13.68 3.88
CA GLY A 108 3.99 -14.28 5.18
C GLY A 108 2.75 -13.68 5.83
N HIS A 109 2.64 -12.35 5.84
CA HIS A 109 1.51 -11.63 6.43
C HIS A 109 0.17 -11.96 5.73
N TYR A 110 0.15 -12.06 4.40
CA TYR A 110 -1.04 -12.43 3.63
C TYR A 110 -1.26 -13.94 3.52
N GLY A 111 -0.36 -14.77 4.04
CA GLY A 111 -0.51 -16.22 4.02
C GLY A 111 -0.13 -16.91 2.70
N TYR A 112 0.67 -16.27 1.85
CA TYR A 112 1.26 -16.88 0.64
C TYR A 112 2.52 -17.72 0.92
N GLY A 113 2.96 -17.82 2.18
CA GLY A 113 4.00 -18.76 2.58
C GLY A 113 3.50 -20.18 2.43
N THR A 114 4.20 -20.98 1.62
CA THR A 114 3.99 -22.41 1.44
C THR A 114 3.75 -23.11 2.78
N ARG A 115 2.57 -23.70 2.94
CA ARG A 115 2.39 -24.91 3.76
C ARG A 115 3.14 -26.07 3.12
#